data_AF-T0Y9A3-F1
#
_entry.id   AF-T0Y9A3-F1
#
_cell.length_a   1.000
_cell.length_b   1.000
_cell.length_c   1.000
_cell.angle_alpha   90.00
_cell.angle_beta   90.00
_cell.angle_gamma   90.00
#
_symmetry.space_group_name_H-M   'P 1'
#
loop_
_entity.id
_entity.type
_entity.pdbx_description
1 polymer ?
#
loop_
_entity_poly.entity_id
_entity_poly.type
_entity_poly.pdbx_seq_one_letter_code
_entity_poly.pdbx_strand_id
1 'polypeptide(L)'
;TQSGSWTPLQNTVTTIVTSVPSGYTLTVNNPVSGVPGLAPQSVQSYRAQILNGFSAVAQGFGTYLESLLVQVPGVIPRLVAIRQVTNGWEVICGGGDPYEVAGAIYLGTLDLSTLQGSATTSRNVLASIISPPNNYSVIYVNPPLTQFSMVTTWNTISPSFTSGT
;
A
#
# COMPACT_ATOMS: atom_id res chain seq x y z
N THR A 1 -31.75 10.52 22.67
CA THR A 1 -30.40 10.84 22.16
C THR A 1 -30.26 10.20 20.80
N GLN A 2 -30.06 11.00 19.75
CA GLN A 2 -29.88 10.48 18.39
C GLN A 2 -28.42 10.02 18.26
N SER A 3 -28.20 8.76 17.90
CA SER A 3 -26.86 8.23 17.62
C SER A 3 -26.52 8.49 16.15
N GLY A 4 -25.38 9.10 15.86
CA GLY A 4 -24.90 9.38 14.51
C GLY A 4 -23.41 9.70 14.49
N SER A 5 -22.78 9.60 13.32
CA SER A 5 -21.42 10.09 13.09
C SER A 5 -21.54 11.51 12.56
N TRP A 6 -21.16 12.50 13.37
CA TRP A 6 -21.22 13.91 12.99
C TRP A 6 -19.82 14.48 13.00
N THR A 7 -19.47 15.17 11.93
CA THR A 7 -18.22 15.92 11.89
C THR A 7 -18.39 17.21 12.68
N PRO A 8 -17.53 17.51 13.66
CA PRO A 8 -17.44 18.88 14.16
C PRO A 8 -16.97 19.76 13.00
N LEU A 9 -17.82 20.70 12.58
CA LEU A 9 -17.52 21.62 11.49
C LEU A 9 -16.34 22.54 11.87
N GLN A 10 -15.71 23.15 10.87
CA GLN A 10 -14.62 24.10 11.08
C GLN A 10 -15.05 25.19 12.07
N ASN A 11 -14.15 25.58 12.98
CA ASN A 11 -14.36 26.63 13.98
C ASN A 11 -15.50 26.40 14.99
N THR A 12 -16.00 25.16 15.15
CA THR A 12 -17.08 24.87 16.11
C THR A 12 -16.59 24.50 17.52
N VAL A 13 -15.33 24.07 17.66
CA VAL A 13 -14.72 23.73 18.95
C VAL A 13 -14.13 25.01 19.55
N THR A 14 -14.82 25.59 20.53
CA THR A 14 -14.47 26.89 21.14
C THR A 14 -14.27 26.84 22.66
N THR A 15 -14.65 25.74 23.30
CA THR A 15 -14.58 25.56 24.76
C THR A 15 -13.37 24.75 25.15
N ILE A 16 -12.59 25.28 26.10
CA ILE A 16 -11.46 24.58 26.72
C ILE A 16 -11.88 24.25 28.15
N VAL A 17 -11.99 22.96 28.48
CA VAL A 17 -12.16 22.50 29.86
C VAL A 17 -10.77 22.24 30.42
N THR A 18 -10.26 23.17 31.22
CA THR A 18 -8.89 23.13 31.74
C THR A 18 -8.82 23.83 33.11
N SER A 19 -7.88 23.39 33.94
CA SER A 19 -7.62 23.91 35.29
C SER A 19 -6.73 25.15 35.31
N VAL A 20 -6.54 25.87 34.19
CA VAL A 20 -5.72 27.08 34.19
C VAL A 20 -6.28 28.14 35.13
N PRO A 21 -5.40 28.85 35.89
CA PRO A 21 -5.80 29.91 36.81
C PRO A 21 -6.60 31.02 36.10
N SER A 22 -7.59 31.57 36.80
CA SER A 22 -8.41 32.69 36.31
C SER A 22 -7.53 33.93 36.08
N GLY A 23 -7.39 34.35 34.82
CA GLY A 23 -6.57 35.51 34.45
C GLY A 23 -6.04 35.46 33.01
N TYR A 24 -6.07 34.29 32.37
CA TYR A 24 -5.60 34.10 31.00
C TYR A 24 -6.76 33.74 30.06
N THR A 25 -6.97 34.54 29.02
CA THR A 25 -7.91 34.24 27.95
C THR A 25 -7.26 33.24 26.99
N LEU A 26 -7.73 32.00 27.00
CA LEU A 26 -7.31 30.98 26.04
C LEU A 26 -8.39 30.84 24.95
N THR A 27 -7.98 30.91 23.69
CA THR A 27 -8.83 30.62 22.54
C THR A 27 -8.36 29.34 21.87
N VAL A 28 -9.29 28.41 21.64
CA VAL A 28 -9.09 27.26 20.77
C VAL A 28 -10.08 27.37 19.62
N ASN A 29 -9.59 27.13 18.42
CA ASN A 29 -10.44 26.85 17.28
C ASN A 29 -9.91 25.59 16.58
N ASN A 30 -10.83 24.87 15.96
CA ASN A 30 -10.47 23.80 15.05
C ASN A 30 -10.37 24.36 13.63
N PRO A 31 -9.16 24.50 13.04
CA PRO A 31 -8.97 25.11 11.73
C PRO A 31 -9.45 24.24 10.56
N VAL A 32 -9.78 22.96 10.77
CA VAL A 32 -10.25 22.04 9.71
C VAL A 32 -11.49 21.26 10.18
N SER A 33 -12.36 20.79 9.30
CA SER A 33 -13.45 19.90 9.77
C SER A 33 -12.87 18.63 10.39
N GLY A 34 -13.48 18.12 11.47
CA GLY A 34 -13.13 16.81 12.00
C GLY A 34 -13.46 15.69 11.00
N VAL A 35 -12.71 14.60 11.07
CA VAL A 35 -12.99 13.37 10.31
C VAL A 35 -14.10 12.61 11.03
N PRO A 36 -15.19 12.19 10.34
CA PRO A 36 -16.25 11.44 10.97
C PRO A 36 -15.71 10.09 11.45
N GLY A 37 -16.24 9.61 12.58
CA GLY A 37 -15.99 8.23 12.99
C GLY A 37 -16.47 7.27 11.91
N LEU A 38 -15.63 6.29 11.58
CA LEU A 38 -16.00 5.22 10.65
C LEU A 38 -17.16 4.39 11.22
N ALA A 39 -17.89 3.73 10.33
CA ALA A 39 -18.90 2.77 10.75
C ALA A 39 -18.28 1.65 11.62
N PRO A 40 -19.05 1.05 12.54
CA PRO A 40 -18.58 -0.09 13.32
C PRO A 40 -18.07 -1.21 12.40
N GLN A 41 -16.83 -1.64 12.62
CA GLN A 41 -16.25 -2.79 11.92
C GLN A 41 -17.08 -4.06 12.22
N SER A 42 -17.32 -4.91 11.22
CA SER A 42 -18.02 -6.18 11.44
C SER A 42 -17.16 -7.17 12.23
N VAL A 43 -17.78 -8.03 13.03
CA VAL A 43 -17.05 -9.04 13.83
C VAL A 43 -16.20 -9.95 12.92
N GLN A 44 -16.69 -10.28 11.73
CA GLN A 44 -15.98 -11.09 10.74
C GLN A 44 -14.74 -10.38 10.21
N SER A 45 -14.84 -9.09 9.86
CA SER A 45 -13.68 -8.33 9.36
C SER A 45 -12.64 -8.09 10.46
N TYR A 46 -13.09 -7.84 11.69
CA TYR A 46 -12.20 -7.75 12.85
C TYR A 46 -11.45 -9.07 13.09
N ARG A 47 -12.15 -10.21 13.07
CA ARG A 47 -11.53 -11.54 13.22
C ARG A 47 -10.53 -11.84 12.09
N ALA A 48 -10.86 -11.51 10.84
CA ALA A 48 -9.96 -11.68 9.71
C ALA A 48 -8.69 -10.81 9.86
N GLN A 49 -8.84 -9.57 10.31
CA GLN A 49 -7.71 -8.67 10.56
C GLN A 49 -6.79 -9.19 11.67
N ILE A 50 -7.39 -9.64 12.78
CA ILE A 50 -6.67 -10.26 13.90
C ILE A 50 -5.92 -11.51 13.40
N LEU A 51 -6.61 -12.42 12.70
CA LEU A 51 -6.02 -13.66 12.19
C LEU A 51 -4.86 -13.39 11.22
N ASN A 52 -5.01 -12.43 10.31
CA ASN A 52 -3.94 -12.01 9.40
C ASN A 52 -2.76 -11.35 10.11
N GLY A 53 -3.01 -10.58 11.17
CA GLY A 53 -1.95 -10.00 12.00
C GLY A 53 -1.15 -11.06 12.75
N PHE A 54 -1.82 -12.10 13.26
CA PHE A 54 -1.16 -13.21 13.96
C PHE A 54 -0.50 -14.23 13.01
N SER A 55 -1.00 -14.39 11.77
CA SER A 55 -0.42 -15.32 10.78
C SER A 55 0.91 -14.83 10.18
N ALA A 56 1.24 -13.54 10.30
CA ALA A 56 2.54 -12.99 9.89
C ALA A 56 3.72 -13.53 10.73
N VAL A 57 3.46 -14.07 11.92
CA VAL A 57 4.51 -14.57 12.85
C VAL A 57 4.51 -16.11 12.95
N ALA A 58 3.44 -16.79 12.51
CA ALA A 58 3.14 -18.14 12.99
C ALA A 58 3.83 -19.28 12.22
N GLN A 59 4.12 -19.19 10.92
CA GLN A 59 4.92 -20.19 10.19
C GLN A 59 5.10 -19.83 8.72
N GLY A 60 6.33 -19.96 8.21
CA GLY A 60 6.63 -19.88 6.78
C GLY A 60 6.99 -18.48 6.32
N PHE A 61 8.10 -18.40 5.60
CA PHE A 61 8.60 -17.23 4.86
C PHE A 61 7.51 -16.48 4.07
N GLY A 62 6.50 -17.19 3.55
CA GLY A 62 5.43 -16.64 2.72
C GLY A 62 4.61 -15.54 3.39
N THR A 63 3.89 -15.84 4.48
CA THR A 63 2.95 -14.85 5.07
C THR A 63 3.65 -13.62 5.61
N TYR A 64 4.87 -13.77 6.13
CA TYR A 64 5.71 -12.66 6.57
C TYR A 64 6.12 -11.76 5.40
N LEU A 65 6.64 -12.33 4.31
CA LEU A 65 7.04 -11.55 3.13
C LEU A 65 5.83 -10.88 2.45
N GLU A 66 4.67 -11.54 2.41
CA GLU A 66 3.42 -10.94 1.92
C GLU A 66 3.04 -9.69 2.74
N SER A 67 3.21 -9.74 4.07
CA SER A 67 2.92 -8.61 4.95
C SER A 67 3.86 -7.42 4.70
N LEU A 68 5.13 -7.66 4.38
CA LEU A 68 6.11 -6.63 4.07
C LEU A 68 5.86 -6.02 2.68
N LEU A 69 5.53 -6.85 1.68
CA LEU A 69 5.22 -6.37 0.33
C LEU A 69 4.00 -5.46 0.30
N VAL A 70 2.95 -5.79 1.05
CA VAL A 70 1.74 -4.96 1.13
C VAL A 70 1.99 -3.61 1.84
N GLN A 71 3.07 -3.48 2.61
CA GLN A 71 3.47 -2.21 3.23
C GLN A 71 4.23 -1.29 2.28
N VAL A 72 4.74 -1.80 1.14
CA VAL A 72 5.45 -0.98 0.15
C VAL A 72 4.46 -0.05 -0.58
N PRO A 73 4.71 1.27 -0.62
CA PRO A 73 3.84 2.21 -1.33
C PRO A 73 3.63 1.83 -2.79
N GLY A 74 2.37 1.84 -3.24
CA GLY A 74 2.01 1.55 -4.62
C GLY A 74 1.93 0.06 -4.99
N VAL A 75 2.28 -0.86 -4.08
CA VAL A 75 2.00 -2.29 -4.26
C VAL A 75 0.49 -2.52 -4.17
N ILE A 76 -0.03 -3.34 -5.08
CA ILE A 76 -1.44 -3.69 -5.14
C ILE A 76 -1.63 -5.05 -4.46
N PRO A 77 -2.29 -5.14 -3.28
CA PRO A 77 -2.32 -6.37 -2.49
C PRO A 77 -2.90 -7.59 -3.20
N ARG A 78 -3.90 -7.40 -4.09
CA ARG A 78 -4.49 -8.49 -4.89
C ARG A 78 -3.54 -9.08 -5.95
N LEU A 79 -2.42 -8.41 -6.22
CA LEU A 79 -1.41 -8.78 -7.19
C LEU A 79 -0.12 -9.31 -6.53
N VAL A 80 -0.18 -9.56 -5.23
CA VAL A 80 0.91 -10.18 -4.47
C VAL A 80 0.59 -11.65 -4.25
N ALA A 81 1.55 -12.53 -4.54
CA ALA A 81 1.45 -13.95 -4.26
C ALA A 81 2.83 -14.57 -4.10
N ILE A 82 2.98 -15.46 -3.12
CA ILE A 82 4.22 -16.20 -2.89
C ILE A 82 3.93 -17.68 -3.07
N ARG A 83 4.65 -18.32 -3.98
CA ARG A 83 4.41 -19.73 -4.32
C ARG A 83 5.69 -20.54 -4.32
N GLN A 84 5.57 -21.79 -3.87
CA GLN A 84 6.65 -22.76 -3.97
C GLN A 84 6.76 -23.27 -5.41
N VAL A 85 7.99 -23.35 -5.92
CA VAL A 85 8.35 -23.97 -7.19
C VAL A 85 9.32 -25.13 -6.94
N THR A 86 9.57 -25.97 -7.95
CA THR A 86 10.34 -27.23 -7.80
C THR A 86 11.68 -27.06 -7.08
N ASN A 87 12.36 -25.93 -7.27
CA ASN A 87 13.70 -25.68 -6.73
C ASN A 87 13.78 -24.39 -5.88
N GLY A 88 12.65 -23.92 -5.33
CA GLY A 88 12.65 -22.68 -4.53
C GLY A 88 11.30 -22.00 -4.42
N TRP A 89 11.32 -20.67 -4.45
CA TRP A 89 10.13 -19.82 -4.31
C TRP A 89 10.04 -18.80 -5.45
N GLU A 90 8.83 -18.58 -5.97
CA GLU A 90 8.54 -17.49 -6.89
C GLU A 90 7.75 -16.43 -6.12
N VAL A 91 8.31 -15.21 -6.05
CA VAL A 91 7.65 -14.04 -5.46
C VAL A 91 7.01 -13.25 -6.59
N ILE A 92 5.69 -13.12 -6.56
CA ILE A 92 4.91 -12.34 -7.51
C ILE A 92 4.47 -11.06 -6.82
N CYS A 93 4.83 -9.90 -7.39
CA CYS A 93 4.44 -8.61 -6.86
C CYS A 93 4.05 -7.66 -7.99
N GLY A 94 2.89 -7.01 -7.87
CA GLY A 94 2.40 -6.02 -8.82
C GLY A 94 2.31 -4.63 -8.20
N GLY A 95 2.86 -3.63 -8.90
CA GLY A 95 2.94 -2.26 -8.42
C GLY A 95 4.16 -2.03 -7.51
N GLY A 96 4.27 -0.81 -6.99
CA GLY A 96 5.39 -0.34 -6.17
C GLY A 96 6.65 -0.01 -6.95
N ASP A 97 7.59 0.68 -6.29
CA ASP A 97 8.92 0.89 -6.84
C ASP A 97 9.75 -0.42 -6.76
N PRO A 98 10.43 -0.85 -7.85
CA PRO A 98 11.17 -2.10 -7.86
C PRO A 98 12.25 -2.24 -6.78
N TYR A 99 12.88 -1.14 -6.35
CA TYR A 99 13.92 -1.18 -5.31
C TYR A 99 13.32 -1.30 -3.91
N GLU A 100 12.20 -0.64 -3.64
CA GLU A 100 11.49 -0.80 -2.36
C GLU A 100 10.90 -2.21 -2.24
N VAL A 101 10.33 -2.74 -3.32
CA VAL A 101 9.87 -4.13 -3.39
C VAL A 101 11.03 -5.09 -3.14
N ALA A 102 12.17 -4.89 -3.79
CA ALA A 102 13.36 -5.72 -3.58
C ALA A 102 13.91 -5.60 -2.14
N GLY A 103 13.82 -4.42 -1.52
CA GLY A 103 14.19 -4.20 -0.12
C GLY A 103 13.28 -4.98 0.84
N ALA A 104 11.96 -4.96 0.60
CA ALA A 104 11.00 -5.76 1.36
C ALA A 104 11.28 -7.27 1.20
N ILE A 105 11.63 -7.72 0.00
CA ILE A 105 11.99 -9.11 -0.25
C ILE A 105 13.30 -9.48 0.46
N TYR A 106 14.31 -8.61 0.42
CA TYR A 106 15.58 -8.82 1.12
C TYR A 106 15.40 -8.96 2.64
N LEU A 107 14.52 -8.15 3.24
CA LEU A 107 14.23 -8.23 4.67
C LEU A 107 13.33 -9.42 5.04
N GLY A 108 12.42 -9.80 4.13
CA GLY A 108 11.47 -10.89 4.35
C GLY A 108 12.04 -12.28 4.11
N THR A 109 13.05 -12.40 3.24
CA THR A 109 13.60 -13.68 2.78
C THR A 109 14.79 -14.15 3.61
N LEU A 110 14.76 -15.42 4.03
CA LEU A 110 15.87 -16.03 4.75
C LEU A 110 17.07 -16.34 3.85
N ASP A 111 16.81 -16.73 2.60
CA ASP A 111 17.84 -17.01 1.59
C ASP A 111 17.38 -16.60 0.19
N LEU A 112 18.01 -15.54 -0.34
CA LEU A 112 17.73 -15.01 -1.68
C LEU A 112 18.08 -15.99 -2.80
N SER A 113 18.99 -16.94 -2.59
CA SER A 113 19.39 -17.90 -3.63
C SER A 113 18.27 -18.87 -3.99
N THR A 114 17.27 -19.01 -3.10
CA THR A 114 16.09 -19.84 -3.31
C THR A 114 15.03 -19.14 -4.17
N LEU A 115 15.17 -17.84 -4.45
CA LEU A 115 14.21 -17.10 -5.26
C LEU A 115 14.42 -17.40 -6.74
N GLN A 116 13.32 -17.72 -7.41
CA GLN A 116 13.32 -18.02 -8.84
C GLN A 116 12.35 -17.10 -9.57
N GLY A 117 12.78 -16.69 -10.77
CA GLY A 117 11.91 -16.04 -11.71
C GLY A 117 10.99 -17.04 -12.41
N SER A 118 10.06 -16.50 -13.20
CA SER A 118 9.15 -17.29 -14.01
C SER A 118 9.82 -17.82 -15.28
N ALA A 119 9.29 -18.90 -15.83
CA ALA A 119 9.66 -19.41 -17.15
C ALA A 119 9.39 -18.37 -18.26
N THR A 120 8.40 -17.50 -18.06
CA THR A 120 8.17 -16.33 -18.91
C THR A 120 9.09 -15.19 -18.46
N THR A 121 10.33 -15.20 -18.96
CA THR A 121 11.41 -14.30 -18.51
C THR A 121 11.11 -12.81 -18.67
N SER A 122 10.23 -12.42 -19.61
CA SER A 122 9.80 -11.02 -19.79
C SER A 122 9.07 -10.42 -18.59
N ARG A 123 8.60 -11.27 -17.66
CA ARG A 123 7.93 -10.85 -16.43
C ARG A 123 8.89 -10.74 -15.24
N ASN A 124 10.12 -11.23 -15.38
CA ASN A 124 11.09 -11.23 -14.29
C ASN A 124 11.66 -9.84 -14.13
N VAL A 125 11.64 -9.35 -12.89
CA VAL A 125 12.26 -8.11 -12.49
C VAL A 125 13.47 -8.45 -11.64
N LEU A 126 14.61 -7.84 -12.00
CA LEU A 126 15.86 -7.93 -11.27
C LEU A 126 16.18 -6.56 -10.70
N ALA A 127 16.33 -6.49 -9.38
CA ALA A 127 16.70 -5.27 -8.68
C ALA A 127 17.87 -5.56 -7.73
N SER A 128 18.81 -4.63 -7.67
CA SER A 128 20.02 -4.77 -6.84
C SER A 128 19.87 -4.01 -5.53
N ILE A 129 20.21 -4.66 -4.42
CA ILE A 129 20.23 -4.07 -3.07
C ILE A 129 21.68 -4.00 -2.60
N ILE A 130 22.11 -2.79 -2.26
CA ILE A 130 23.46 -2.55 -1.75
C ILE A 130 23.39 -2.54 -0.22
N SER A 131 24.10 -3.48 0.41
CA SER A 131 24.32 -3.53 1.85
C SER A 131 25.83 -3.57 2.07
N PRO A 132 26.49 -2.39 2.16
CA PRO A 132 27.94 -2.30 2.11
C PRO A 132 28.62 -3.25 3.11
N PRO A 133 29.63 -4.03 2.69
CA PRO A 133 30.33 -3.98 1.40
C PRO A 133 29.70 -4.82 0.26
N ASN A 134 28.59 -5.50 0.52
CA ASN A 134 28.00 -6.49 -0.38
C ASN A 134 26.92 -5.88 -1.29
N ASN A 135 26.67 -6.56 -2.42
CA ASN A 135 25.56 -6.27 -3.33
C ASN A 135 24.77 -7.57 -3.58
N TYR A 136 23.46 -7.50 -3.43
CA TYR A 136 22.55 -8.63 -3.58
C TYR A 136 21.61 -8.39 -4.77
N SER A 137 21.48 -9.38 -5.64
CA SER A 137 20.50 -9.37 -6.72
C SER A 137 19.22 -10.06 -6.26
N VAL A 138 18.11 -9.33 -6.28
CA VAL A 138 16.78 -9.84 -5.92
C VAL A 138 15.98 -10.04 -7.19
N ILE A 139 15.44 -11.26 -7.37
CA ILE A 139 14.55 -11.61 -8.47
C ILE A 139 13.11 -11.74 -7.96
N TYR A 140 12.18 -11.13 -8.68
CA TYR A 140 10.74 -11.32 -8.48
C TYR A 140 10.00 -11.23 -9.82
N VAL A 141 8.71 -11.52 -9.82
CA VAL A 141 7.90 -11.66 -11.04
C VAL A 141 6.74 -10.68 -11.03
N ASN A 142 6.57 -9.90 -12.10
CA ASN A 142 5.36 -9.11 -12.28
C ASN A 142 4.18 -10.04 -12.61
N PRO A 143 2.99 -9.81 -12.03
CA PRO A 143 1.78 -10.57 -12.38
C PRO A 143 1.45 -10.42 -13.87
N PRO A 144 0.68 -11.34 -14.47
CA PRO A 144 0.24 -11.18 -15.84
C PRO A 144 -0.63 -9.91 -15.95
N LEU A 145 -0.20 -8.96 -16.78
CA LEU A 145 -0.93 -7.73 -17.04
C LEU A 145 -1.85 -7.96 -18.24
N THR A 146 -3.15 -7.72 -18.08
CA THR A 146 -4.06 -7.53 -19.21
C THR A 146 -3.91 -6.10 -19.69
N GLN A 147 -3.25 -5.93 -20.83
CA GLN A 147 -3.04 -4.62 -21.42
C GLN A 147 -4.34 -4.14 -22.08
N PHE A 148 -4.99 -3.14 -21.50
CA PHE A 148 -6.14 -2.48 -22.10
C PHE A 148 -5.66 -1.21 -22.80
N SER A 149 -5.85 -1.15 -24.12
CA SER A 149 -5.59 0.06 -24.90
C SER A 149 -6.90 0.78 -25.16
N MET A 150 -7.00 2.04 -24.71
CA MET A 150 -8.09 2.95 -25.10
C MET A 150 -7.57 3.83 -26.23
N VAL A 151 -8.21 3.76 -27.39
CA VAL A 151 -8.01 4.72 -28.47
C VAL A 151 -9.07 5.80 -28.33
N THR A 152 -8.66 7.01 -27.95
CA THR A 152 -9.53 8.18 -28.07
C THR A 152 -9.37 8.75 -29.47
N THR A 153 -10.34 8.46 -30.34
CA THR A 153 -10.43 9.15 -31.63
C THR A 153 -11.13 10.49 -31.41
N TRP A 154 -10.35 11.58 -31.40
CA TRP A 154 -10.91 12.92 -31.49
C TRP A 154 -11.41 13.15 -32.91
N ASN A 155 -12.73 13.07 -33.11
CA ASN A 155 -13.34 13.47 -34.38
C ASN A 155 -13.61 14.98 -34.34
N THR A 156 -12.70 15.77 -34.89
CA THR A 156 -12.94 17.20 -35.09
C THR A 156 -13.73 17.40 -36.37
N ILE A 157 -15.01 17.79 -36.27
CA ILE A 157 -15.81 18.27 -37.40
C ILE A 157 -15.38 19.66 -37.90
N SER A 158 -14.39 20.30 -37.26
CA SER A 158 -13.87 21.61 -37.68
C SER A 158 -12.65 21.46 -38.60
N PRO A 159 -12.66 22.02 -39.82
CA PRO A 159 -11.51 22.05 -40.72
C PRO A 159 -10.37 22.99 -40.25
N SER A 160 -10.52 23.70 -39.13
CA SER A 160 -9.44 24.50 -38.54
C SER A 160 -9.55 24.59 -37.01
N PHE A 161 -8.42 24.38 -36.35
CA PHE A 161 -8.23 24.58 -34.92
C PHE A 161 -7.49 25.90 -34.71
N THR A 162 -8.13 26.87 -34.07
CA THR A 162 -7.46 28.06 -33.54
C THR A 162 -7.33 27.91 -32.03
N SER A 163 -6.13 27.59 -31.56
CA SER A 163 -5.78 27.72 -30.14
C SER A 163 -5.83 29.20 -29.78
N GLY A 164 -6.75 29.60 -28.91
CA GLY A 164 -6.73 30.93 -28.29
C GLY A 164 -5.47 31.07 -27.43
N THR A 165 -4.76 32.18 -27.61
CA THR A 165 -3.64 32.64 -26.78
C THR A 165 -4.08 33.07 -25.40
#